data_AF-A0A2X3IIS2-F1
#
_entry.id   AF-A0A2X3IIS2-F1
#
_cell.length_a   1.000
_cell.length_b   1.000
_cell.length_c   1.000
_cell.angle_alpha   90.00
_cell.angle_beta   90.00
_cell.angle_gamma   90.00
#
_symmetry.space_group_name_H-M   'P 1'
#
loop_
_entity.id
_entity.type
_entity.pdbx_description
1 polymer ?
#
loop_
_entity_poly.entity_id
_entity_poly.type
_entity_poly.pdbx_seq_one_letter_code
_entity_poly.pdbx_strand_id
1 'polypeptide(L)'
;MTKWWNSTGGFVVFLPRLLNTVKFSAAPAGSTILNACDYLSREFSSRRQYFDDAPTEIISRPWKRLVVNKEKHITRRGYTLCFLSKLQDSLRRRDVYVTGQ
;
A
#
# COMPACT_ATOMS: atom_id res chain seq x y z
N MET A 1 18.32 10.94 -2.41
CA MET A 1 16.98 11.10 -1.79
C MET A 1 16.74 9.93 -0.84
N THR A 2 17.54 9.80 0.21
CA THR A 2 17.70 8.56 1.01
C THR A 2 18.10 8.87 2.45
N LYS A 3 17.29 9.66 3.18
CA LYS A 3 17.60 9.94 4.60
C LYS A 3 16.38 10.23 5.48
N TRP A 4 15.30 9.50 5.27
CA TRP A 4 14.13 9.49 6.16
C TRP A 4 13.60 8.05 6.25
N TRP A 5 14.30 7.16 6.95
CA TRP A 5 13.76 5.81 7.19
C TRP A 5 14.17 5.20 8.54
N ASN A 6 15.28 5.63 9.15
CA ASN A 6 15.82 4.94 10.32
C ASN A 6 15.44 5.56 11.67
N SER A 7 14.34 6.29 11.79
CA SER A 7 13.91 6.75 13.12
C SER A 7 12.40 6.86 13.25
N THR A 8 11.89 6.35 14.38
CA THR A 8 10.54 6.43 14.92
C THR A 8 9.45 5.53 14.31
N GLY A 9 9.13 4.46 15.05
CA GLY A 9 7.98 3.59 14.86
C GLY A 9 6.63 4.25 15.17
N GLY A 10 6.30 5.34 14.48
CA GLY A 10 4.99 6.01 14.56
C GLY A 10 4.11 5.88 13.31
N PHE A 11 4.68 5.50 12.16
CA PHE A 11 3.98 5.60 10.87
C PHE A 11 2.98 4.48 10.55
N VAL A 12 3.06 3.32 11.20
CA VAL A 12 2.10 2.22 10.98
C VAL A 12 0.73 2.55 11.61
N VAL A 13 0.70 3.43 12.62
CA VAL A 13 -0.53 3.77 13.36
C VAL A 13 -1.34 4.86 12.67
N PHE A 14 -0.69 5.77 11.94
CA PHE A 14 -1.38 6.87 11.24
C PHE A 14 -2.11 6.39 9.97
N LEU A 15 -1.58 5.35 9.33
CA LEU A 15 -2.09 4.86 8.05
C LEU A 15 -3.55 4.35 8.08
N PRO A 16 -3.98 3.48 9.01
CA PRO A 16 -5.36 3.00 9.02
C PRO A 16 -6.36 4.13 9.32
N ARG A 17 -5.98 5.12 10.14
CA ARG A 17 -6.85 6.26 10.46
C ARG A 17 -7.00 7.20 9.27
N LEU A 18 -5.92 7.47 8.54
CA LEU A 18 -5.95 8.24 7.29
C LEU A 18 -6.78 7.50 6.23
N LEU A 19 -6.53 6.21 6.00
CA LEU A 19 -7.25 5.42 5.01
C LEU A 19 -8.76 5.30 5.29
N ASN A 20 -9.16 5.25 6.57
CA ASN A 20 -10.56 5.18 6.95
C ASN A 20 -11.27 6.55 6.94
N THR A 21 -10.52 7.64 7.14
CA THR A 21 -11.10 9.00 7.18
C THR A 21 -11.16 9.64 5.80
N VAL A 22 -10.30 9.20 4.88
CA VAL A 22 -10.08 9.86 3.59
C VAL A 22 -10.67 9.01 2.47
N LYS A 23 -11.66 9.53 1.75
CA LYS A 23 -12.14 8.92 0.51
C LYS A 23 -11.13 9.20 -0.61
N PHE A 24 -10.39 8.17 -1.00
CA PHE A 24 -9.51 8.22 -2.15
C PHE A 24 -10.33 7.95 -3.42
N SER A 25 -10.20 8.84 -4.39
CA SER A 25 -10.63 8.62 -5.78
C SER A 25 -9.40 8.55 -6.68
N ALA A 26 -9.53 7.88 -7.82
CA ALA A 26 -8.41 7.73 -8.75
C ALA A 26 -8.87 7.89 -10.18
N ALA A 27 -7.98 8.43 -11.00
CA ALA A 27 -8.08 8.33 -12.44
C ALA A 27 -7.94 6.86 -12.87
N PRO A 28 -8.28 6.50 -14.13
CA PRO A 28 -8.12 5.13 -14.62
C PRO A 28 -6.71 4.55 -14.39
N ALA A 29 -5.68 5.39 -14.45
CA ALA A 29 -4.27 5.02 -14.17
C ALA A 29 -3.98 4.66 -12.70
N GLY A 30 -4.80 5.13 -11.75
CA GLY A 30 -4.68 4.83 -10.31
C GLY A 30 -5.67 3.77 -9.81
N SER A 31 -6.48 3.18 -10.70
CA SER A 31 -7.47 2.14 -10.36
C SER A 31 -6.84 0.94 -9.65
N THR A 32 -5.68 0.49 -10.11
CA THR A 32 -4.90 -0.58 -9.48
C THR A 32 -4.53 -0.27 -8.01
N ILE A 33 -4.26 1.00 -7.69
CA ILE A 33 -3.95 1.44 -6.32
C ILE A 33 -5.20 1.39 -5.45
N LEU A 34 -6.36 1.82 -5.97
CA LEU A 34 -7.63 1.71 -5.23
C LEU A 34 -8.00 0.26 -4.95
N ASN A 35 -7.83 -0.64 -5.92
CA ASN A 35 -8.08 -2.08 -5.72
C ASN A 35 -7.19 -2.64 -4.60
N ALA A 36 -5.90 -2.30 -4.60
CA ALA A 36 -4.98 -2.70 -3.53
C ALA A 36 -5.33 -2.07 -2.17
N CYS A 37 -5.85 -0.83 -2.17
CA CYS A 37 -6.30 -0.14 -0.96
C CYS A 37 -7.53 -0.84 -0.35
N ASP A 38 -8.53 -1.16 -1.16
CA ASP A 38 -9.74 -1.87 -0.71
C ASP A 38 -9.40 -3.26 -0.18
N TYR A 39 -8.55 -4.00 -0.90
CA TYR A 39 -8.02 -5.29 -0.43
C TYR A 39 -7.34 -5.16 0.94
N LEU A 40 -6.42 -4.20 1.08
CA LEU A 40 -5.74 -3.97 2.36
C LEU A 40 -6.70 -3.56 3.47
N SER A 41 -7.69 -2.71 3.19
CA SER A 41 -8.71 -2.27 4.16
C SER A 41 -9.46 -3.45 4.76
N ARG A 42 -9.88 -4.40 3.92
CA ARG A 42 -10.56 -5.64 4.35
C ARG A 42 -9.63 -6.54 5.16
N GLU A 43 -8.39 -6.68 4.70
CA GLU A 43 -7.41 -7.58 5.31
C GLU A 43 -6.72 -6.97 6.55
N PHE A 44 -6.88 -5.67 6.83
CA PHE A 44 -6.37 -5.04 8.04
C PHE A 44 -6.94 -5.68 9.32
N SER A 45 -8.19 -6.14 9.26
CA SER A 45 -8.89 -6.86 10.34
C SER A 45 -8.32 -8.27 10.59
N SER A 46 -7.68 -8.85 9.57
CA SER A 46 -7.07 -10.17 9.63
C SER A 46 -5.71 -10.12 10.33
N ARG A 47 -5.35 -11.16 11.08
CA ARG A 47 -4.02 -11.32 11.71
C ARG A 47 -3.03 -12.11 10.84
N ARG A 48 -3.39 -12.42 9.59
CA ARG A 48 -2.52 -13.15 8.67
C ARG A 48 -1.21 -12.39 8.42
N GLN A 49 -0.11 -13.14 8.40
CA GLN A 49 1.23 -12.62 8.05
C GLN A 49 1.47 -12.61 6.54
N TYR A 50 0.74 -13.43 5.80
CA TYR A 50 0.87 -13.61 4.36
C TYR A 50 -0.47 -13.32 3.68
N PHE A 51 -0.39 -12.80 2.46
CA PHE A 51 -1.52 -12.61 1.58
C PHE A 51 -1.42 -13.59 0.43
N ASP A 52 -2.47 -14.37 0.22
CA ASP A 52 -2.52 -15.35 -0.86
C ASP A 52 -3.08 -14.71 -2.14
N ASP A 53 -4.11 -13.86 -1.99
CA ASP A 53 -4.85 -13.23 -3.10
C ASP A 53 -4.56 -11.72 -3.26
N ALA A 54 -3.39 -11.25 -2.83
CA ALA A 54 -3.06 -9.82 -2.92
C ALA A 54 -2.85 -9.36 -4.37
N PRO A 55 -3.42 -8.20 -4.78
CA PRO A 55 -3.20 -7.62 -6.11
C PRO A 55 -1.72 -7.41 -6.44
N THR A 56 -1.17 -8.23 -7.34
CA THR A 56 0.26 -8.17 -7.67
C THR A 56 0.63 -7.07 -8.66
N GLU A 57 -0.36 -6.44 -9.28
CA GLU A 57 -0.20 -5.37 -10.28
C GLU A 57 0.54 -4.13 -9.71
N ILE A 58 0.39 -3.85 -8.42
CA ILE A 58 1.14 -2.75 -7.76
C ILE A 58 2.61 -3.10 -7.51
N ILE A 59 2.95 -4.40 -7.51
CA ILE A 59 4.27 -4.90 -7.14
C ILE A 59 5.24 -4.75 -8.32
N SER A 60 5.86 -3.58 -8.38
CA SER A 60 6.94 -3.35 -9.36
C SER A 60 8.19 -4.20 -9.08
N ARG A 61 9.02 -4.42 -10.11
CA ARG A 61 10.26 -5.21 -10.05
C ARG A 61 11.14 -4.95 -8.80
N PRO A 62 11.45 -3.71 -8.38
CA PRO A 62 12.29 -3.48 -7.20
C PRO A 62 11.63 -3.96 -5.89
N TRP A 63 10.29 -3.95 -5.82
CA TRP A 63 9.53 -4.36 -4.65
C TRP A 63 9.37 -5.87 -4.54
N LYS A 64 9.44 -6.63 -5.64
CA LYS A 64 9.26 -8.10 -5.60
C LYS A 64 10.13 -8.78 -4.54
N ARG A 65 11.38 -8.36 -4.36
CA ARG A 65 12.30 -8.94 -3.36
C ARG A 65 11.92 -8.63 -1.91
N LEU A 66 11.18 -7.55 -1.67
CA LEU A 66 10.74 -7.13 -0.34
C LEU A 66 9.33 -7.66 -0.01
N VAL A 67 8.49 -7.78 -1.04
CA VAL A 67 7.10 -8.20 -0.92
C VAL A 67 6.99 -9.72 -0.89
N VAL A 68 7.72 -10.40 -1.78
CA VAL A 68 7.64 -11.85 -1.96
C VAL A 68 8.79 -12.52 -1.21
N ASN A 69 8.46 -13.45 -0.32
CA ASN A 69 9.46 -14.23 0.41
C ASN A 69 10.08 -15.33 -0.49
N LYS A 70 11.05 -16.08 0.05
CA LYS A 70 11.69 -17.18 -0.69
C LYS A 70 10.72 -18.30 -1.10
N GLU A 71 9.64 -18.47 -0.33
CA GLU A 71 8.57 -19.45 -0.55
C GLU A 71 7.50 -18.94 -1.55
N LYS A 72 7.72 -17.78 -2.18
CA LYS A 72 6.80 -17.10 -3.10
C LYS A 72 5.50 -16.59 -2.46
N HIS A 73 5.44 -16.50 -1.13
CA HIS A 73 4.33 -15.88 -0.41
C HIS A 73 4.49 -14.36 -0.33
N ILE A 74 3.38 -13.64 -0.47
CA ILE A 74 3.34 -12.19 -0.33
C ILE A 74 3.27 -11.88 1.17
N THR A 75 4.30 -11.23 1.70
CA THR A 75 4.32 -10.82 3.10
C THR A 75 3.45 -9.59 3.29
N ARG A 76 2.63 -9.58 4.34
CA ARG A 76 1.79 -8.43 4.70
C ARG A 76 2.61 -7.16 4.83
N ARG A 77 3.74 -7.21 5.55
CA ARG A 77 4.63 -6.06 5.77
C ARG A 77 5.19 -5.53 4.45
N GLY A 78 5.75 -6.41 3.62
CA GLY A 78 6.31 -6.01 2.33
C GLY A 78 5.26 -5.42 1.41
N TYR A 79 4.09 -6.06 1.33
CA TYR A 79 2.98 -5.59 0.51
C TYR A 79 2.44 -4.24 0.97
N THR A 80 2.23 -4.03 2.28
CA THR A 80 1.82 -2.72 2.83
C THR A 80 2.84 -1.63 2.49
N LEU A 81 4.13 -1.90 2.60
CA LEU A 81 5.17 -0.94 2.23
C LEU A 81 5.18 -0.62 0.73
N CYS A 82 5.00 -1.65 -0.11
CA CYS A 82 4.87 -1.46 -1.55
C CYS A 82 3.66 -0.58 -1.89
N PHE A 83 2.50 -0.89 -1.32
CA PHE A 83 1.29 -0.10 -1.48
C PHE A 83 1.51 1.36 -1.06
N LEU A 84 2.12 1.60 0.10
CA LEU A 84 2.43 2.94 0.59
C LEU A 84 3.30 3.75 -0.39
N SER A 85 4.37 3.15 -0.87
CA SER A 85 5.25 3.79 -1.86
C SER A 85 4.51 4.11 -3.14
N LYS A 86 3.65 3.20 -3.61
CA LYS A 86 2.86 3.40 -4.83
C LYS A 86 1.74 4.42 -4.66
N LEU A 87 1.11 4.45 -3.49
CA LEU A 87 0.13 5.47 -3.14
C LEU A 87 0.78 6.85 -3.10
N GLN A 88 1.96 6.98 -2.47
CA GLN A 88 2.73 8.22 -2.47
C GLN A 88 3.08 8.69 -3.89
N ASP A 89 3.57 7.79 -4.75
CA ASP A 89 3.88 8.10 -6.14
C ASP A 89 2.62 8.52 -6.93
N SER A 90 1.50 7.84 -6.72
CA SER A 90 0.25 8.11 -7.42
C SER A 90 -0.39 9.42 -6.97
N LEU A 91 -0.30 9.76 -5.68
CA LEU A 91 -0.67 11.08 -5.16
C LEU A 91 0.20 12.18 -5.76
N ARG A 92 1.53 11.95 -5.86
CA ARG A 92 2.46 12.90 -6.47
C ARG A 92 2.18 13.13 -7.96
N ARG A 93 1.83 12.06 -8.69
CA ARG A 93 1.44 12.11 -10.11
C ARG A 93 0.03 12.62 -10.34
N ARG A 94 -0.76 12.81 -9.26
CA ARG A 94 -2.19 13.13 -9.30
C ARG A 94 -3.04 12.06 -9.99
N ASP A 95 -2.53 10.82 -10.04
CA ASP A 95 -3.26 9.64 -10.52
C ASP A 95 -4.31 9.20 -9.48
N VAL A 96 -4.01 9.43 -8.19
CA VAL A 96 -4.92 9.26 -7.06
C VAL A 96 -5.07 10.62 -6.39
N TYR A 97 -6.29 10.96 -5.98
CA TYR A 97 -6.60 12.20 -5.30
C TYR A 97 -7.62 11.95 -4.19
N VAL A 98 -7.58 12.80 -3.19
CA VAL A 98 -8.57 12.79 -2.11
C VAL A 98 -9.76 13.61 -2.58
N THR A 99 -10.93 12.99 -2.64
CA THR A 99 -12.18 13.74 -2.73
C THR A 99 -12.60 14.05 -1.29
N GLY A 100 -12.37 15.30 -0.89
CA GLY A 100 -12.83 15.80 0.39
C GLY A 100 -14.37 15.75 0.46
N GLN A 101 -14.89 15.39 1.62
CA GLN A 101 -16.21 15.85 2.04
C GLN A 101 -16.14 17.32 2.43
#